data_AF-A0A814DY87-F1
#
_entry.id   AF-A0A814DY87-F1
#
_cell.length_a   1.000
_cell.length_b   1.000
_cell.length_c   1.000
_cell.angle_alpha   90.00
_cell.angle_beta   90.00
_cell.angle_gamma   90.00
#
_symmetry.space_group_name_H-M   'P 1'
#
loop_
_entity.id
_entity.type
_entity.pdbx_description
1 polymer ?
#
loop_
_entity_poly.entity_id
_entity_poly.type
_entity_poly.pdbx_seq_one_letter_code
_entity_poly.pdbx_strand_id
1 'polypeptide(L)'
;MGKSQSEKSASKKRSDADYAITISTGEEGIEAPVSMKVRGDNGTVSIPLTQTKGGEKSFQSKSKSEFTCQTTDVGKIQCITIEHNEKEKDVLWHIKTVQITKGSETYNFNADVRLDQKENKVNLYPVGTLFGHQRDDYVQSELRRLRESLRSESSKLRRPPHKPHEPFVYNDLRPYFDTSSVERAIYSPVTYPTGYYTRVTALRIVEPWEAYGMDYGVNYELLKHRKTRSLSSKPPPSKPTDESIDRKQGSTHLPPYPAVNMHKPPEYSQALTVDDIPKIRSLIKSRYSGAADAQKEKDYKRTHNDVYRMQLDHIDGYHEKSRGNMLRVYHSYLQNTPGSKQALRELCDQIAPKNTKTTVKSAK
;
A
#
# COMPACT_ATOMS: atom_id res chain seq x y z
N MET A 1 6.19 21.75 60.51
CA MET A 1 7.20 20.69 60.41
C MET A 1 6.54 19.43 59.85
N GLY A 2 6.44 19.30 58.53
CA GLY A 2 5.91 18.10 57.88
C GLY A 2 7.03 17.08 57.69
N LYS A 3 6.91 15.90 58.31
CA LYS A 3 7.84 14.78 58.12
C LYS A 3 7.55 14.13 56.77
N SER A 4 8.52 14.20 55.88
CA SER A 4 8.62 13.45 54.63
C SER A 4 8.79 11.95 54.94
N GLN A 5 7.81 11.14 54.54
CA GLN A 5 7.98 9.69 54.46
C GLN A 5 8.55 9.33 53.09
N SER A 6 9.77 8.81 53.09
CA SER A 6 10.40 8.17 51.94
C SER A 6 9.98 6.71 51.89
N GLU A 7 9.23 6.35 50.85
CA GLU A 7 8.92 4.95 50.56
C GLU A 7 10.17 4.25 50.00
N LYS A 8 10.79 3.41 50.83
CA LYS A 8 11.83 2.47 50.40
C LYS A 8 11.16 1.25 49.77
N SER A 9 11.17 1.15 48.44
CA SER A 9 10.79 -0.05 47.71
C SER A 9 11.87 -1.13 47.84
N ALA A 10 11.49 -2.31 48.35
CA ALA A 10 12.37 -3.47 48.54
C ALA A 10 12.90 -4.01 47.20
N SER A 11 14.23 -4.02 47.03
CA SER A 11 14.89 -4.61 45.87
C SER A 11 15.06 -6.13 46.06
N LYS A 12 14.32 -6.91 45.28
CA LYS A 12 14.55 -8.36 45.12
C LYS A 12 15.96 -8.54 44.55
N LYS A 13 16.84 -9.30 45.22
CA LYS A 13 18.20 -9.63 44.73
C LYS A 13 18.07 -10.28 43.34
N ARG A 14 18.58 -9.60 42.31
CA ARG A 14 18.60 -10.08 40.93
C ARG A 14 19.90 -10.87 40.70
N SER A 15 19.82 -11.98 39.97
CA SER A 15 20.98 -12.76 39.53
C SER A 15 21.75 -12.03 38.43
N ASP A 16 23.05 -12.27 38.33
CA ASP A 16 23.86 -11.75 37.22
C ASP A 16 23.78 -12.68 36.00
N ALA A 17 23.91 -12.10 34.80
CA ALA A 17 23.87 -12.79 33.52
C ALA A 17 24.92 -12.22 32.56
N ASP A 18 25.42 -13.08 31.66
CA ASP A 18 26.39 -12.69 30.64
C ASP A 18 25.69 -12.30 29.35
N TYR A 19 26.04 -11.12 28.84
CA TYR A 19 25.52 -10.56 27.59
C TYR A 19 26.66 -10.42 26.57
N ALA A 20 26.51 -11.08 25.42
CA ALA A 20 27.37 -10.89 24.25
C ALA A 20 26.64 -10.02 23.24
N ILE A 21 27.21 -8.86 22.90
CA ILE A 21 26.57 -7.84 22.06
C ILE A 21 27.40 -7.67 20.79
N THR A 22 26.75 -7.72 19.62
CA THR A 22 27.37 -7.50 18.32
C THR A 22 26.63 -6.37 17.61
N ILE A 23 27.32 -5.30 17.26
CA ILE A 23 26.75 -4.15 16.55
C ILE A 23 27.39 -4.07 15.16
N SER A 24 26.58 -4.07 14.11
CA SER A 24 27.02 -3.84 12.74
C SER A 24 26.80 -2.38 12.37
N THR A 25 27.87 -1.70 12.01
CA THR A 25 27.85 -0.31 11.54
C THR A 25 27.70 -0.28 10.02
N GLY A 26 26.93 0.68 9.52
CA GLY A 26 26.66 0.92 8.10
C GLY A 26 27.77 1.71 7.41
N GLU A 27 27.42 2.67 6.56
CA GLU A 27 28.42 3.44 5.79
C GLU A 27 29.13 4.50 6.62
N GLU A 28 28.48 5.02 7.65
CA GLU A 28 28.99 6.09 8.50
C GLU A 28 29.29 5.53 9.90
N GLY A 29 30.53 5.70 10.36
CA GLY A 29 31.01 5.25 11.67
C GLY A 29 31.22 6.40 12.65
N ILE A 30 31.49 6.08 13.92
CA ILE A 30 31.69 7.08 14.97
C ILE A 30 32.86 6.72 15.89
N GLU A 31 33.64 7.73 16.28
CA GLU A 31 34.74 7.61 17.25
C GLU A 31 34.37 8.32 18.56
N ALA A 32 33.24 7.93 19.15
CA ALA A 32 32.66 8.55 20.35
C ALA A 32 32.28 7.50 21.41
N PRO A 33 32.16 7.89 22.70
CA PRO A 33 31.64 7.00 23.73
C PRO A 33 30.14 6.72 23.50
N VAL A 34 29.81 5.43 23.32
CA VAL A 34 28.45 4.93 23.15
C VAL A 34 28.02 4.16 24.41
N SER A 35 26.78 4.40 24.86
CA SER A 35 26.13 3.58 25.89
C SER A 35 24.86 2.93 25.35
N MET A 36 24.54 1.76 25.91
CA MET A 36 23.31 1.04 25.59
C MET A 36 22.54 0.73 26.86
N LYS A 37 21.26 1.11 26.91
CA LYS A 37 20.33 0.73 27.99
C LYS A 37 19.50 -0.45 27.52
N VAL A 38 19.53 -1.54 28.28
CA VAL A 38 18.73 -2.74 28.02
C VAL A 38 17.57 -2.78 29.00
N ARG A 39 16.34 -2.84 28.48
CA ARG A 39 15.11 -2.96 29.28
C ARG A 39 14.49 -4.33 29.06
N GLY A 40 14.16 -5.00 30.16
CA GLY A 40 13.42 -6.26 30.17
C GLY A 40 12.39 -6.31 31.30
N ASP A 41 11.76 -7.47 31.45
CA ASP A 41 10.66 -7.70 32.40
C ASP A 41 11.06 -7.38 33.85
N ASN A 42 12.29 -7.70 34.23
CA ASN A 42 12.76 -7.60 35.61
C ASN A 42 13.42 -6.25 35.92
N GLY A 43 13.63 -5.37 34.93
CA GLY A 43 14.23 -4.06 35.13
C GLY A 43 14.96 -3.48 33.92
N THR A 44 15.72 -2.42 34.16
CA THR A 44 16.57 -1.76 33.15
C THR A 44 18.01 -1.70 33.65
N VAL A 45 18.96 -1.92 32.75
CA VAL A 45 20.40 -1.87 33.01
C VAL A 45 21.06 -1.00 31.94
N SER A 46 22.09 -0.23 32.31
CA SER A 46 22.89 0.59 31.40
C SER A 46 24.28 -0.02 31.23
N ILE A 47 24.68 -0.26 29.99
CA ILE A 47 25.92 -0.92 29.60
C ILE A 47 26.76 0.08 28.78
N PRO A 48 27.93 0.52 29.27
CA PRO A 48 28.87 1.30 28.47
C PRO A 48 29.59 0.40 27.45
N LEU A 49 29.63 0.80 26.18
CA LEU A 49 30.24 0.02 25.09
C LEU A 49 31.66 0.51 24.80
N THR A 50 32.60 0.26 25.72
CA THR A 50 33.94 0.86 25.69
C THR A 50 35.08 -0.08 25.27
N GLN A 51 34.94 -1.40 25.43
CA GLN A 51 36.00 -2.37 25.09
C GLN A 51 35.47 -3.48 24.17
N THR A 52 35.97 -3.51 22.94
CA THR A 52 35.76 -4.60 21.98
C THR A 52 36.66 -5.79 22.31
N LYS A 53 36.20 -7.01 21.98
CA LYS A 53 36.93 -8.27 22.24
C LYS A 53 38.33 -8.39 21.63
N GLY A 54 38.69 -7.54 20.66
CA GLY A 54 39.96 -7.60 19.92
C GLY A 54 40.87 -6.38 20.07
N GLY A 55 40.51 -5.38 20.88
CA GLY A 55 41.27 -4.12 20.97
C GLY A 55 41.23 -3.24 19.72
N GLU A 56 40.40 -3.61 18.73
CA GLU A 56 40.16 -2.83 17.52
C GLU A 56 39.30 -1.60 17.81
N LYS A 57 39.49 -0.52 17.03
CA LYS A 57 38.65 0.69 17.09
C LYS A 57 37.18 0.29 16.93
N SER A 58 36.34 0.74 17.85
CA SER A 58 34.90 0.43 17.85
C SER A 58 34.14 1.27 16.83
N PHE A 59 33.02 0.75 16.31
CA PHE A 59 32.05 1.47 15.47
C PHE A 59 32.59 2.09 14.17
N GLN A 60 33.61 1.48 13.56
CA GLN A 60 34.12 1.92 12.26
C GLN A 60 33.11 1.69 11.13
N SER A 61 33.19 2.51 10.08
CA SER A 61 32.40 2.33 8.85
C SER A 61 32.52 0.89 8.32
N LYS A 62 31.37 0.28 8.02
CA LYS A 62 31.21 -1.08 7.48
C LYS A 62 31.84 -2.18 8.33
N SER A 63 32.07 -1.92 9.61
CA SER A 63 32.64 -2.89 10.56
C SER A 63 31.60 -3.49 11.49
N LYS A 64 31.99 -4.58 12.18
CA LYS A 64 31.24 -5.19 13.27
C LYS A 64 32.02 -5.03 14.56
N SER A 65 31.36 -4.58 15.62
CA SER A 65 31.94 -4.43 16.95
C SER A 65 31.31 -5.41 17.92
N GLU A 66 32.13 -6.23 18.56
CA GLU A 66 31.71 -7.27 19.51
C GLU A 66 32.12 -6.92 20.94
N PHE A 67 31.15 -6.96 21.84
CA PHE A 67 31.29 -6.64 23.26
C PHE A 67 30.81 -7.83 24.10
N THR A 68 31.37 -8.00 25.29
CA THR A 68 30.82 -8.92 26.29
C THR A 68 30.87 -8.28 27.64
N CYS A 69 29.76 -8.36 28.35
CA CYS A 69 29.60 -7.74 29.66
C CYS A 69 28.78 -8.66 30.56
N GLN A 70 29.13 -8.68 31.83
CA GLN A 70 28.37 -9.36 32.87
C GLN A 70 27.61 -8.30 33.64
N THR A 71 26.29 -8.44 33.73
CA THR A 71 25.44 -7.47 34.41
C THR A 71 24.18 -8.12 34.95
N THR A 72 23.37 -7.34 35.66
CA THR A 72 22.16 -7.85 36.29
C THR A 72 21.17 -8.38 35.25
N ASP A 73 20.60 -9.56 35.52
CA ASP A 73 19.60 -10.17 34.66
C ASP A 73 18.32 -9.33 34.61
N VAL A 74 18.06 -8.73 33.43
CA VAL A 74 16.85 -7.95 33.16
C VAL A 74 15.63 -8.81 32.79
N GLY A 75 15.72 -10.13 32.83
CA GLY A 75 14.69 -11.05 32.35
C GLY A 75 14.70 -11.15 30.83
N LYS A 76 13.50 -11.26 30.22
CA LYS A 76 13.34 -11.22 28.77
C LYS A 76 13.56 -9.81 28.25
N ILE A 77 14.39 -9.65 27.22
CA ILE A 77 14.71 -8.33 26.66
C ILE A 77 13.52 -7.83 25.83
N GLN A 78 12.97 -6.67 26.18
CA GLN A 78 11.83 -6.07 25.50
C GLN A 78 12.25 -4.95 24.54
N CYS A 79 13.21 -4.13 24.94
CA CYS A 79 13.65 -2.94 24.22
C CYS A 79 15.09 -2.60 24.60
N ILE A 80 15.85 -2.06 23.66
CA ILE A 80 17.16 -1.48 23.90
C ILE A 80 17.19 -0.02 23.45
N THR A 81 17.91 0.82 24.17
CA THR A 81 18.17 2.20 23.78
C THR A 81 19.66 2.35 23.55
N ILE A 82 20.06 2.78 22.36
CA ILE A 82 21.46 3.09 22.05
C ILE A 82 21.58 4.61 22.03
N GLU A 83 22.58 5.14 22.73
CA GLU A 83 22.84 6.56 22.83
C GLU A 83 24.34 6.86 22.64
N HIS A 84 24.67 7.92 21.90
CA HIS A 84 26.04 8.43 21.78
C HIS A 84 26.16 9.83 22.39
N ASN A 85 27.31 10.13 22.99
CA ASN A 85 27.59 11.40 23.65
C ASN A 85 28.63 12.22 22.87
N GLU A 86 28.33 12.53 21.62
CA GLU A 86 29.22 13.33 20.76
C GLU A 86 28.70 14.76 20.61
N LYS A 87 29.59 15.76 20.72
CA LYS A 87 29.24 17.19 20.74
C LYS A 87 29.68 17.93 19.48
N GLU A 88 30.34 17.25 18.55
CA GLU A 88 30.73 17.82 17.27
C GLU A 88 29.54 17.96 16.30
N LYS A 89 29.61 18.95 15.40
CA LYS A 89 28.48 19.38 14.53
C LYS A 89 28.23 18.48 13.31
N ASP A 90 29.18 17.62 12.94
CA ASP A 90 29.13 16.83 11.69
C ASP A 90 29.14 15.32 11.94
N VAL A 91 28.58 14.89 13.08
CA VAL A 91 28.57 13.48 13.46
C VAL A 91 27.31 12.79 12.98
N LEU A 92 27.52 11.77 12.15
CA LEU A 92 26.51 10.92 11.55
C LEU A 92 26.93 9.47 11.75
N TRP A 93 26.18 8.71 12.55
CA TRP A 93 26.47 7.29 12.80
C TRP A 93 25.34 6.41 12.29
N HIS A 94 25.66 5.46 11.40
CA HIS A 94 24.68 4.55 10.86
C HIS A 94 24.74 3.19 11.55
N ILE A 95 23.71 2.88 12.34
CA ILE A 95 23.53 1.58 12.97
C ILE A 95 22.69 0.70 12.04
N LYS A 96 23.27 -0.40 11.55
CA LYS A 96 22.57 -1.32 10.64
C LYS A 96 21.79 -2.37 11.42
N THR A 97 22.48 -3.17 12.23
CA THR A 97 21.87 -4.24 13.02
C THR A 97 22.56 -4.39 14.37
N VAL A 98 21.82 -4.78 15.39
CA VAL A 98 22.35 -5.12 16.71
C VAL A 98 21.89 -6.53 17.07
N GLN A 99 22.77 -7.32 17.66
CA GLN A 99 22.48 -8.66 18.13
C GLN A 99 22.95 -8.79 19.57
N ILE A 100 22.11 -9.33 20.44
CA ILE A 100 22.41 -9.57 21.86
C ILE A 100 22.18 -11.04 22.14
N THR A 101 23.18 -11.74 22.67
CA THR A 101 23.07 -13.12 23.09
C THR A 101 23.20 -13.18 24.61
N LYS A 102 22.20 -13.78 25.26
CA LYS A 102 22.13 -13.98 26.71
C LYS A 102 21.94 -15.48 26.98
N GLY A 103 22.99 -16.15 27.45
CA GLY A 103 22.96 -17.61 27.60
C GLY A 103 22.68 -18.33 26.27
N SER A 104 21.54 -19.01 26.18
CA SER A 104 21.06 -19.69 24.95
C SER A 104 20.16 -18.83 24.07
N GLU A 105 19.72 -17.66 24.54
CA GLU A 105 18.79 -16.81 23.82
C GLU A 105 19.53 -15.72 23.05
N THR A 106 19.37 -15.71 21.73
CA THR A 106 19.82 -14.61 20.88
C THR A 106 18.66 -13.63 20.69
N TYR A 107 18.93 -12.35 20.54
CA TYR A 107 17.98 -11.28 20.26
C TYR A 107 18.56 -10.44 19.12
N ASN A 108 17.93 -10.49 17.96
CA ASN A 108 18.33 -9.64 16.83
C ASN A 108 17.52 -8.35 16.86
N PHE A 109 18.10 -7.23 16.47
CA PHE A 109 17.48 -5.91 16.40
C PHE A 109 17.86 -5.30 15.06
N ASN A 110 16.86 -4.98 14.24
CA ASN A 110 17.08 -4.26 12.99
C ASN A 110 16.97 -2.76 13.30
N ALA A 111 18.00 -1.99 13.00
CA ALA A 111 18.02 -0.55 13.24
C ALA A 111 17.89 0.19 11.91
N ASP A 112 18.86 0.02 11.01
CA ASP A 112 18.99 0.79 9.76
C ASP A 112 18.68 2.30 9.98
N VAL A 113 19.22 2.85 11.10
CA VAL A 113 19.00 4.23 11.55
C VAL A 113 20.31 4.99 11.53
N ARG A 114 20.25 6.26 11.11
CA ARG A 114 21.34 7.22 11.23
C ARG A 114 21.10 8.13 12.44
N LEU A 115 22.10 8.24 13.31
CA LEU A 115 22.07 9.11 14.48
C LEU A 115 22.94 10.34 14.24
N ASP A 116 22.34 11.49 14.50
CA ASP A 116 22.96 12.80 14.37
C ASP A 116 23.19 13.41 15.78
N GLN A 117 23.89 14.54 15.84
CA GLN A 117 24.03 15.30 17.09
C GLN A 117 22.69 15.65 17.77
N LYS A 118 21.63 15.92 16.99
CA LYS A 118 20.29 16.27 17.53
C LYS A 118 19.50 15.04 17.98
N GLU A 119 19.65 13.94 17.25
CA GLU A 119 18.95 12.67 17.49
C GLU A 119 19.95 11.61 17.94
N ASN A 120 20.56 11.87 19.10
CA ASN A 120 21.68 11.08 19.60
C ASN A 120 21.27 9.76 20.28
N LYS A 121 19.99 9.40 20.23
CA LYS A 121 19.41 8.23 20.91
C LYS A 121 18.38 7.54 20.03
N VAL A 122 18.38 6.21 20.03
CA VAL A 122 17.38 5.40 19.33
C VAL A 122 16.90 4.25 20.22
N ASN A 123 15.58 4.02 20.21
CA ASN A 123 14.97 2.86 20.84
C ASN A 123 14.75 1.78 19.77
N LEU A 124 15.28 0.59 20.01
CA LEU A 124 15.18 -0.57 19.14
C LEU A 124 14.45 -1.71 19.84
N TYR A 125 13.69 -2.47 19.07
CA TYR A 125 12.92 -3.62 19.54
C TYR A 125 13.43 -4.88 18.85
N PRO A 126 13.42 -6.03 19.53
CA PRO A 126 13.99 -7.26 18.99
C PRO A 126 13.19 -7.74 17.77
N VAL A 127 13.86 -7.83 16.64
CA VAL A 127 13.43 -8.44 15.39
C VAL A 127 13.68 -9.94 15.46
N GLY A 128 12.69 -10.65 16.00
CA GLY A 128 12.44 -12.05 15.69
C GLY A 128 13.63 -13.01 15.79
N THR A 129 14.11 -13.25 17.00
CA THR A 129 14.44 -14.64 17.37
C THR A 129 13.13 -15.25 17.82
N LEU A 130 12.43 -15.95 16.92
CA LEU A 130 11.30 -16.84 17.24
C LEU A 130 10.31 -16.34 18.31
N PHE A 131 9.97 -15.05 18.31
CA PHE A 131 8.95 -14.50 19.20
C PHE A 131 7.99 -13.61 18.44
N GLY A 132 7.44 -14.15 17.35
CA GLY A 132 6.08 -13.83 16.92
C GLY A 132 5.02 -14.44 17.86
N HIS A 133 5.40 -15.40 18.72
CA HIS A 133 4.41 -16.17 19.48
C HIS A 133 3.81 -15.45 20.68
N GLN A 134 4.57 -14.72 21.51
CA GLN A 134 3.98 -14.18 22.76
C GLN A 134 2.91 -13.08 22.58
N ARG A 135 2.79 -12.48 21.40
CA ARG A 135 1.79 -11.42 21.14
C ARG A 135 0.60 -11.92 20.31
N ASP A 136 0.82 -12.81 19.35
CA ASP A 136 -0.27 -13.57 18.70
C ASP A 136 -1.01 -14.47 19.71
N ASP A 137 -0.33 -14.96 20.77
CA ASP A 137 -0.93 -15.82 21.80
C ASP A 137 -2.06 -15.12 22.57
N TYR A 138 -1.94 -13.81 22.84
CA TYR A 138 -2.96 -13.07 23.60
C TYR A 138 -4.26 -12.94 22.79
N VAL A 139 -4.19 -12.46 21.55
CA VAL A 139 -5.40 -12.35 20.70
C VAL A 139 -5.95 -13.71 20.35
N GLN A 140 -5.13 -14.73 20.12
CA GLN A 140 -5.64 -16.10 19.96
C GLN A 140 -6.33 -16.61 21.23
N SER A 141 -5.82 -16.28 22.42
CA SER A 141 -6.47 -16.65 23.68
C SER A 141 -7.79 -15.91 23.90
N GLU A 142 -7.86 -14.62 23.55
CA GLU A 142 -9.09 -13.83 23.60
C GLU A 142 -10.12 -14.31 22.56
N LEU A 143 -9.70 -14.67 21.35
CA LEU A 143 -10.59 -15.28 20.34
C LEU A 143 -11.12 -16.63 20.80
N ARG A 144 -10.30 -17.46 21.47
CA ARG A 144 -10.76 -18.73 22.07
C ARG A 144 -11.78 -18.48 23.18
N ARG A 145 -11.53 -17.51 24.06
CA ARG A 145 -12.44 -17.09 25.13
C ARG A 145 -13.76 -16.55 24.57
N LEU A 146 -13.70 -15.73 23.52
CA LEU A 146 -14.87 -15.21 22.81
C LEU A 146 -15.68 -16.35 22.21
N ARG A 147 -15.03 -17.31 21.53
CA ARG A 147 -15.70 -18.49 20.97
C ARG A 147 -16.45 -19.27 22.06
N GLU A 148 -15.82 -19.50 23.21
CA GLU A 148 -16.44 -20.20 24.33
C GLU A 148 -17.63 -19.43 24.92
N SER A 149 -17.50 -18.11 25.07
CA SER A 149 -18.59 -17.23 25.51
C SER A 149 -19.78 -17.27 24.54
N LEU A 150 -19.53 -17.14 23.22
CA LEU A 150 -20.58 -17.20 22.20
C LEU A 150 -21.28 -18.57 22.18
N ARG A 151 -20.53 -19.68 22.32
CA ARG A 151 -21.12 -21.02 22.44
C ARG A 151 -22.00 -21.15 23.69
N SER A 152 -21.54 -20.61 24.81
CA SER A 152 -22.31 -20.59 26.06
C SER A 152 -23.61 -19.84 25.89
N GLU A 153 -23.60 -18.62 25.34
CA GLU A 153 -24.83 -17.84 25.10
C GLU A 153 -25.75 -18.52 24.08
N SER A 154 -25.19 -19.05 22.99
CA SER A 154 -25.96 -19.79 21.98
C SER A 154 -26.70 -20.99 22.59
N SER A 155 -26.08 -21.71 23.54
CA SER A 155 -26.70 -22.85 24.22
C SER A 155 -27.90 -22.48 25.11
N LYS A 156 -27.98 -21.22 25.58
CA LYS A 156 -29.10 -20.71 26.39
C LYS A 156 -30.33 -20.39 25.53
N LEU A 157 -30.14 -20.16 24.24
CA LEU A 157 -31.22 -19.80 23.33
C LEU A 157 -32.09 -21.02 23.01
N ARG A 158 -33.33 -21.01 23.51
CA ARG A 158 -34.35 -22.01 23.20
C ARG A 158 -35.54 -21.36 22.54
N ARG A 159 -36.06 -22.02 21.48
CA ARG A 159 -37.29 -21.58 20.83
C ARG A 159 -38.47 -21.80 21.79
N PRO A 160 -39.32 -20.80 22.04
CA PRO A 160 -40.51 -20.98 22.86
C PRO A 160 -41.49 -21.93 22.14
N PRO A 161 -42.27 -22.71 22.90
CA PRO A 161 -43.29 -23.58 22.32
C PRO A 161 -44.36 -22.75 21.60
N HIS A 162 -44.83 -23.24 20.46
CA HIS A 162 -45.87 -22.60 19.67
C HIS A 162 -47.25 -22.90 20.25
N LYS A 163 -48.05 -21.87 20.52
CA LYS A 163 -49.44 -22.04 20.96
C LYS A 163 -50.38 -22.11 19.75
N PRO A 164 -51.35 -23.03 19.72
CA PRO A 164 -52.32 -23.09 18.63
C PRO A 164 -53.17 -21.80 18.60
N HIS A 165 -53.51 -21.34 17.40
CA HIS A 165 -54.35 -20.16 17.14
C HIS A 165 -53.82 -18.80 17.66
N GLU A 166 -52.53 -18.69 18.01
CA GLU A 166 -51.87 -17.42 18.33
C GLU A 166 -50.79 -17.08 17.28
N PRO A 167 -50.61 -15.79 16.91
CA PRO A 167 -49.52 -15.39 16.02
C PRO A 167 -48.16 -15.59 16.70
N PHE A 168 -47.26 -16.33 16.05
CA PHE A 168 -45.95 -16.66 16.59
C PHE A 168 -44.90 -15.61 16.18
N VAL A 169 -44.53 -14.74 17.13
CA VAL A 169 -43.47 -13.75 16.97
C VAL A 169 -42.29 -14.15 17.84
N TYR A 170 -41.33 -14.88 17.26
CA TYR A 170 -40.06 -15.21 17.91
C TYR A 170 -38.90 -14.70 17.07
N ASN A 171 -38.07 -13.83 17.66
CA ASN A 171 -36.83 -13.38 17.04
C ASN A 171 -35.71 -14.33 17.43
N ASP A 172 -35.14 -15.01 16.45
CA ASP A 172 -34.05 -15.95 16.67
C ASP A 172 -32.73 -15.20 16.72
N LEU A 173 -32.15 -15.09 17.91
CA LEU A 173 -30.87 -14.40 18.12
C LEU A 173 -29.65 -15.28 17.78
N ARG A 174 -29.84 -16.56 17.46
CA ARG A 174 -28.74 -17.50 17.16
C ARG A 174 -27.75 -17.01 16.09
N PRO A 175 -28.16 -16.31 15.01
CA PRO A 175 -27.22 -15.79 14.01
C PRO A 175 -26.18 -14.80 14.57
N TYR A 176 -26.51 -14.06 15.64
CA TYR A 176 -25.58 -13.12 16.27
C TYR A 176 -24.51 -13.80 17.12
N PHE A 177 -24.69 -15.08 17.45
CA PHE A 177 -23.74 -15.88 18.25
C PHE A 177 -22.99 -16.90 17.40
N ASP A 178 -22.89 -16.70 16.08
CA ASP A 178 -22.14 -17.56 15.18
C ASP A 178 -20.64 -17.53 15.47
N THR A 179 -20.03 -18.72 15.58
CA THR A 179 -18.60 -18.88 15.85
C THR A 179 -17.74 -18.94 14.59
N SER A 180 -18.34 -19.05 13.41
CA SER A 180 -17.62 -19.30 12.15
C SER A 180 -16.56 -18.25 11.84
N SER A 181 -16.86 -16.97 12.06
CA SER A 181 -15.92 -15.86 11.84
C SER A 181 -14.73 -15.90 12.79
N VAL A 182 -14.98 -16.24 14.07
CA VAL A 182 -13.94 -16.35 15.11
C VAL A 182 -13.07 -17.58 14.85
N GLU A 183 -13.66 -18.72 14.49
CA GLU A 183 -12.91 -19.93 14.13
C GLU A 183 -12.04 -19.71 12.90
N ARG A 184 -12.55 -19.03 11.88
CA ARG A 184 -11.75 -18.64 10.71
C ARG A 184 -10.55 -17.80 11.11
N ALA A 185 -10.71 -16.84 12.02
CA ALA A 185 -9.61 -16.01 12.50
C ALA A 185 -8.56 -16.81 13.30
N ILE A 186 -8.97 -17.83 14.06
CA ILE A 186 -8.07 -18.71 14.83
C ILE A 186 -7.26 -19.64 13.91
N TYR A 187 -7.89 -20.25 12.90
CA TYR A 187 -7.29 -21.30 12.07
C TYR A 187 -6.69 -20.80 10.74
N SER A 188 -6.89 -19.52 10.42
CA SER A 188 -6.32 -18.90 9.22
C SER A 188 -4.79 -18.89 9.28
N PRO A 189 -4.07 -19.39 8.26
CA PRO A 189 -2.62 -19.28 8.20
C PRO A 189 -2.16 -17.82 8.22
N VAL A 190 -1.07 -17.53 8.93
CA VAL A 190 -0.50 -16.18 9.08
C VAL A 190 0.03 -15.62 7.75
N THR A 191 0.42 -16.50 6.83
CA THR A 191 0.96 -16.13 5.51
C THR A 191 -0.04 -16.45 4.39
N TYR A 192 -0.66 -15.42 3.83
CA TYR A 192 -1.32 -15.52 2.51
C TYR A 192 -0.46 -14.82 1.44
N PRO A 193 -0.43 -15.33 0.20
CA PRO A 193 0.07 -14.56 -0.92
C PRO A 193 -0.87 -13.38 -1.17
N THR A 194 -0.45 -12.18 -0.76
CA THR A 194 -1.18 -10.93 -1.01
C THR A 194 -1.08 -10.57 -2.49
N GLY A 195 -2.21 -10.54 -3.20
CA GLY A 195 -2.29 -10.00 -4.55
C GLY A 195 -2.38 -8.47 -4.55
N TYR A 196 -2.44 -7.84 -5.73
CA TYR A 196 -2.61 -6.38 -5.86
C TYR A 196 -3.87 -5.83 -5.18
N TYR A 197 -4.88 -6.68 -4.97
CA TYR A 197 -6.22 -6.30 -4.51
C TYR A 197 -6.51 -6.68 -3.05
N THR A 198 -5.63 -7.43 -2.38
CA THR A 198 -5.90 -7.93 -1.02
C THR A 198 -4.81 -7.48 -0.05
N ARG A 199 -5.20 -6.64 0.92
CA ARG A 199 -4.35 -6.27 2.06
C ARG A 199 -4.56 -7.28 3.18
N VAL A 200 -3.50 -7.53 3.97
CA VAL A 200 -3.57 -8.42 5.16
C VAL A 200 -4.65 -7.93 6.15
N THR A 201 -4.79 -6.61 6.29
CA THR A 201 -5.82 -5.96 7.13
C THR A 201 -7.26 -6.26 6.71
N ALA A 202 -7.49 -6.61 5.44
CA ALA A 202 -8.81 -6.95 4.94
C ALA A 202 -9.16 -8.44 5.15
N LEU A 203 -8.16 -9.27 5.51
CA LEU A 203 -8.30 -10.72 5.63
C LEU A 203 -8.26 -11.21 7.08
N ARG A 204 -7.53 -10.52 7.96
CA ARG A 204 -7.37 -10.91 9.38
C ARG A 204 -7.58 -9.72 10.31
N ILE A 205 -8.07 -10.00 11.51
CA ILE A 205 -8.00 -9.06 12.63
C ILE A 205 -6.52 -8.79 12.92
N VAL A 206 -6.15 -7.51 12.93
CA VAL A 206 -4.78 -7.07 13.18
C VAL A 206 -4.62 -6.70 14.65
N GLU A 207 -3.44 -6.96 15.20
CA GLU A 207 -3.11 -6.62 16.59
C GLU A 207 -3.28 -5.11 16.84
N PRO A 208 -3.79 -4.68 18.01
CA PRO A 208 -4.02 -3.26 18.30
C PRO A 208 -2.78 -2.37 18.14
N TRP A 209 -1.59 -2.89 18.47
CA TRP A 209 -0.33 -2.16 18.33
C TRP A 209 0.15 -2.06 16.89
N GLU A 210 -0.15 -3.07 16.08
CA GLU A 210 0.15 -3.08 14.65
C GLU A 210 -0.84 -2.19 13.90
N ALA A 211 -2.12 -2.19 14.30
CA ALA A 211 -3.14 -1.24 13.87
C ALA A 211 -2.75 0.21 14.22
N TYR A 212 -2.36 0.46 15.47
CA TYR A 212 -1.81 1.74 15.91
C TYR A 212 -0.57 2.14 15.10
N GLY A 213 0.34 1.20 14.83
CA GLY A 213 1.50 1.43 13.97
C GLY A 213 1.14 1.73 12.50
N MET A 214 0.03 1.20 11.98
CA MET A 214 -0.47 1.52 10.64
C MET A 214 -1.14 2.89 10.56
N ASP A 215 -1.81 3.32 11.64
CA ASP A 215 -2.51 4.61 11.69
C ASP A 215 -1.55 5.78 11.98
N TYR A 216 -0.52 5.53 12.80
CA TYR A 216 0.38 6.58 13.32
C TYR A 216 1.84 6.43 12.88
N GLY A 217 2.22 5.32 12.25
CA GLY A 217 3.58 5.07 11.76
C GLY A 217 3.68 5.08 10.24
N VAL A 218 4.78 5.63 9.72
CA VAL A 218 5.17 5.43 8.31
C VAL A 218 5.78 4.03 8.20
N ASN A 219 4.93 3.03 8.06
CA ASN A 219 5.35 1.63 8.12
C ASN A 219 6.02 1.20 6.79
N TYR A 220 7.34 1.42 6.69
CA TYR A 220 8.17 1.11 5.52
C TYR A 220 8.30 -0.40 5.23
N GLU A 221 7.87 -1.27 6.14
CA GLU A 221 7.94 -2.73 5.97
C GLU A 221 6.89 -3.30 5.01
N LEU A 222 5.70 -2.69 4.93
CA LEU A 222 4.65 -3.11 3.98
C LEU A 222 5.04 -2.91 2.50
N LEU A 223 6.10 -2.13 2.24
CA LEU A 223 6.67 -1.91 0.91
C LEU A 223 7.71 -2.96 0.52
N LYS A 224 8.27 -3.73 1.47
CA LYS A 224 9.42 -4.61 1.23
C LYS A 224 9.07 -5.94 0.54
N HIS A 225 7.81 -6.38 0.58
CA HIS A 225 7.40 -7.67 0.01
C HIS A 225 6.83 -7.62 -1.42
N ARG A 226 7.02 -6.52 -2.14
CA ARG A 226 6.70 -6.47 -3.56
C ARG A 226 7.91 -6.89 -4.39
N LYS A 227 8.03 -8.19 -4.68
CA LYS A 227 8.64 -8.59 -5.95
C LYS A 227 7.70 -8.11 -7.05
N THR A 228 7.79 -6.83 -7.41
CA THR A 228 7.18 -6.36 -8.65
C THR A 228 7.75 -7.24 -9.76
N ARG A 229 6.88 -7.76 -10.63
CA ARG A 229 7.34 -8.28 -11.92
C ARG A 229 8.22 -7.18 -12.50
N SER A 230 9.48 -7.50 -12.76
CA SER A 230 10.38 -6.61 -13.50
C SER A 230 9.63 -6.11 -14.73
N LEU A 231 9.65 -4.79 -14.96
CA LEU A 231 9.15 -4.17 -16.18
C LEU A 231 9.76 -4.80 -17.46
N SER A 232 10.81 -5.63 -17.33
CA SER A 232 11.44 -6.39 -18.41
C SER A 232 10.80 -7.74 -18.71
N SER A 233 9.80 -8.23 -17.95
CA SER A 233 9.13 -9.49 -18.30
C SER A 233 8.23 -9.28 -19.52
N LYS A 234 8.67 -9.74 -20.70
CA LYS A 234 7.89 -9.64 -21.93
C LYS A 234 6.50 -10.25 -21.73
N PRO A 235 5.42 -9.55 -22.17
CA PRO A 235 4.09 -10.14 -22.19
C PRO A 235 4.07 -11.37 -23.12
N PRO A 236 3.18 -12.35 -22.88
CA PRO A 236 3.05 -13.51 -23.75
C PRO A 236 2.73 -13.06 -25.18
N PRO A 237 3.29 -13.74 -26.20
CA PRO A 237 3.09 -13.33 -27.60
C PRO A 237 1.61 -13.40 -27.95
N SER A 238 1.06 -12.30 -28.47
CA SER A 238 -0.27 -12.27 -29.05
C SER A 238 -0.27 -13.01 -30.41
N LYS A 239 -1.40 -13.66 -30.73
CA LYS A 239 -1.60 -14.41 -31.97
C LYS A 239 -1.30 -13.55 -33.21
N PRO A 240 -0.84 -14.15 -34.33
CA PRO A 240 -0.52 -13.41 -35.54
C PRO A 240 -1.82 -12.82 -36.13
N THR A 241 -1.84 -11.51 -36.29
CA THR A 241 -2.85 -10.77 -37.07
C THR A 241 -2.22 -10.26 -38.35
N ASP A 242 -3.05 -10.24 -39.40
CA ASP A 242 -2.83 -9.79 -40.77
C ASP A 242 -1.75 -8.69 -40.92
N GLU A 243 -0.72 -8.97 -41.71
CA GLU A 243 0.48 -8.12 -41.88
C GLU A 243 0.20 -6.82 -42.65
N SER A 244 -0.96 -6.73 -43.31
CA SER A 244 -1.37 -5.54 -44.08
C SER A 244 -1.79 -4.34 -43.23
N ILE A 245 -2.02 -4.53 -41.92
CA ILE A 245 -2.54 -3.51 -41.02
C ILE A 245 -1.40 -2.88 -40.21
N ASP A 246 -1.07 -1.61 -40.50
CA ASP A 246 -0.11 -0.83 -39.70
C ASP A 246 -0.63 -0.66 -38.26
N ARG A 247 -0.05 -1.45 -37.34
CA ARG A 247 -0.41 -1.47 -35.92
C ARG A 247 -0.10 -0.16 -35.20
N LYS A 248 0.70 0.74 -35.80
CA LYS A 248 1.06 2.03 -35.21
C LYS A 248 0.03 3.13 -35.49
N GLN A 249 -0.99 2.86 -36.32
CA GLN A 249 -2.00 3.85 -36.70
C GLN A 249 -3.36 3.58 -36.04
N GLY A 250 -4.17 4.65 -35.91
CA GLY A 250 -5.59 4.58 -35.51
C GLY A 250 -5.92 4.82 -34.03
N SER A 251 -7.22 4.70 -33.67
CA SER A 251 -7.75 4.97 -32.32
C SER A 251 -7.71 3.79 -31.34
N THR A 252 -7.47 2.59 -31.85
CA THR A 252 -7.35 1.37 -31.02
C THR A 252 -6.01 1.23 -30.32
N HIS A 253 -4.99 1.98 -30.75
CA HIS A 253 -3.76 2.13 -29.99
C HIS A 253 -4.02 3.14 -28.87
N LEU A 254 -3.86 2.70 -27.61
CA LEU A 254 -3.97 3.58 -26.47
C LEU A 254 -2.92 4.69 -26.63
N PRO A 255 -3.31 5.96 -26.84
CA PRO A 255 -2.32 7.01 -26.95
C PRO A 255 -1.52 7.05 -25.64
N PRO A 256 -0.22 7.40 -25.70
CA PRO A 256 0.51 7.68 -24.47
C PRO A 256 -0.30 8.71 -23.67
N TYR A 257 -0.34 8.54 -22.35
CA TYR A 257 -1.03 9.48 -21.47
C TYR A 257 -0.61 10.91 -21.86
N PRO A 258 -1.56 11.80 -22.16
CA PRO A 258 -1.23 13.12 -22.67
C PRO A 258 -0.41 13.86 -21.62
N ALA A 259 0.87 14.05 -21.88
CA ALA A 259 1.73 14.89 -21.06
C ALA A 259 1.28 16.34 -21.29
N VAL A 260 0.50 16.88 -20.35
CA VAL A 260 0.09 18.28 -20.40
C VAL A 260 1.31 19.15 -20.10
N ASN A 261 2.07 19.46 -21.14
CA ASN A 261 3.17 20.41 -21.06
C ASN A 261 2.60 21.82 -20.96
N MET A 262 2.35 22.28 -19.74
CA MET A 262 1.94 23.67 -19.49
C MET A 262 3.15 24.58 -19.66
N HIS A 263 3.33 25.13 -20.86
CA HIS A 263 4.28 26.21 -21.07
C HIS A 263 3.68 27.49 -20.49
N LYS A 264 4.42 28.16 -19.59
CA LYS A 264 4.01 29.47 -19.10
C LYS A 264 3.83 30.40 -20.32
N PRO A 265 2.68 31.07 -20.48
CA PRO A 265 2.52 32.05 -21.54
C PRO A 265 3.63 33.11 -21.41
N PRO A 266 4.25 33.54 -22.53
CA PRO A 266 5.42 34.43 -22.49
C PRO A 266 5.13 35.79 -21.82
N GLU A 267 3.85 36.18 -21.78
CA GLU A 267 3.35 37.41 -21.16
C GLU A 267 3.38 37.39 -19.62
N TYR A 268 3.56 36.22 -18.99
CA TYR A 268 3.52 36.07 -17.53
C TYR A 268 4.83 35.44 -17.03
N SER A 269 5.84 36.28 -16.74
CA SER A 269 7.09 35.84 -16.08
C SER A 269 6.95 35.77 -14.55
N GLN A 270 5.97 36.49 -13.99
CA GLN A 270 5.71 36.58 -12.55
C GLN A 270 4.70 35.52 -12.07
N ALA A 271 4.54 35.40 -10.75
CA ALA A 271 3.60 34.46 -10.14
C ALA A 271 2.15 34.82 -10.51
N LEU A 272 1.40 33.83 -11.00
CA LEU A 272 0.00 34.00 -11.38
C LEU A 272 -0.87 34.26 -10.15
N THR A 273 -1.71 35.30 -10.20
CA THR A 273 -2.69 35.59 -9.14
C THR A 273 -4.09 35.12 -9.53
N VAL A 274 -5.00 35.02 -8.57
CA VAL A 274 -6.39 34.58 -8.80
C VAL A 274 -7.12 35.50 -9.78
N ASP A 275 -6.76 36.79 -9.80
CA ASP A 275 -7.34 37.79 -10.69
C ASP A 275 -6.97 37.61 -12.17
N ASP A 276 -5.91 36.83 -12.46
CA ASP A 276 -5.46 36.55 -13.83
C ASP A 276 -6.23 35.39 -14.49
N ILE A 277 -6.98 34.61 -13.72
CA ILE A 277 -7.73 33.44 -14.20
C ILE A 277 -8.66 33.76 -15.39
N PRO A 278 -9.43 34.87 -15.41
CA PRO A 278 -10.29 35.20 -16.55
C PRO A 278 -9.50 35.44 -17.85
N LYS A 279 -8.33 36.08 -17.77
CA LYS A 279 -7.45 36.34 -18.91
C LYS A 279 -6.80 35.05 -19.42
N ILE A 280 -6.39 34.17 -18.51
CA ILE A 280 -5.87 32.84 -18.89
C ILE A 280 -6.95 32.03 -19.59
N ARG A 281 -8.19 32.04 -19.09
CA ARG A 281 -9.32 31.33 -19.71
C ARG A 281 -9.62 31.85 -21.11
N SER A 282 -9.55 33.16 -21.35
CA SER A 282 -9.77 33.73 -22.68
C SER A 282 -8.63 33.40 -23.65
N LEU A 283 -7.37 33.44 -23.19
CA LEU A 283 -6.18 33.04 -23.96
C LEU A 283 -6.18 31.56 -24.33
N ILE A 284 -6.57 30.70 -23.39
CA ILE A 284 -6.79 29.28 -23.65
C ILE A 284 -7.86 29.14 -24.74
N LYS A 285 -9.03 29.75 -24.53
CA LYS A 285 -10.13 29.67 -25.50
C LYS A 285 -9.71 30.11 -26.91
N SER A 286 -8.93 31.18 -27.06
CA SER A 286 -8.45 31.68 -28.36
C SER A 286 -7.43 30.74 -29.02
N ARG A 287 -6.48 30.17 -28.26
CA ARG A 287 -5.52 29.19 -28.79
C ARG A 287 -6.21 27.90 -29.23
N TYR A 288 -7.12 27.39 -28.40
CA TYR A 288 -7.88 26.18 -28.73
C TYR A 288 -8.86 26.41 -29.88
N SER A 289 -9.39 27.63 -30.07
CA SER A 289 -10.20 27.96 -31.25
C SER A 289 -9.36 28.10 -32.53
N GLY A 290 -8.17 28.69 -32.46
CA GLY A 290 -7.30 28.85 -33.65
C GLY A 290 -6.74 27.54 -34.19
N ALA A 291 -6.43 26.58 -33.30
CA ALA A 291 -6.01 25.24 -33.69
C ALA A 291 -7.19 24.26 -33.93
N ALA A 292 -8.44 24.73 -33.74
CA ALA A 292 -9.62 23.86 -33.77
C ALA A 292 -9.81 23.21 -35.14
N ASP A 293 -9.65 23.96 -36.23
CA ASP A 293 -9.90 23.46 -37.58
C ASP A 293 -8.86 22.41 -38.00
N ALA A 294 -7.58 22.66 -37.70
CA ALA A 294 -6.51 21.70 -37.98
C ALA A 294 -6.66 20.41 -37.15
N GLN A 295 -7.10 20.53 -35.89
CA GLN A 295 -7.37 19.37 -35.04
C GLN A 295 -8.61 18.61 -35.52
N LYS A 296 -9.66 19.32 -35.93
CA LYS A 296 -10.88 18.75 -36.50
C LYS A 296 -10.57 17.94 -37.77
N GLU A 297 -9.72 18.47 -38.65
CA GLU A 297 -9.28 17.78 -39.87
C GLU A 297 -8.45 16.52 -39.56
N LYS A 298 -7.56 16.58 -38.56
CA LYS A 298 -6.79 15.41 -38.10
C LYS A 298 -7.70 14.32 -37.54
N ASP A 299 -8.64 14.69 -36.68
CA ASP A 299 -9.59 13.76 -36.07
C ASP A 299 -10.53 13.15 -37.13
N TYR A 300 -10.92 13.94 -38.14
CA TYR A 300 -11.67 13.47 -39.30
C TYR A 300 -10.89 12.38 -40.05
N LYS A 301 -9.66 12.67 -40.49
CA LYS A 301 -8.82 11.70 -41.22
C LYS A 301 -8.55 10.44 -40.42
N ARG A 302 -8.29 10.58 -39.11
CA ARG A 302 -8.09 9.45 -38.20
C ARG A 302 -9.32 8.53 -38.17
N THR A 303 -10.50 9.12 -37.96
CA THR A 303 -11.75 8.37 -37.84
C THR A 303 -12.15 7.72 -39.15
N HIS A 304 -11.96 8.43 -40.27
CA HIS A 304 -12.17 7.91 -41.62
C HIS A 304 -11.32 6.66 -41.86
N ASN A 305 -10.01 6.73 -41.62
CA ASN A 305 -9.12 5.59 -41.78
C ASN A 305 -9.44 4.44 -40.82
N ASP A 306 -9.87 4.75 -39.58
CA ASP A 306 -10.25 3.75 -38.59
C ASP A 306 -11.48 2.94 -39.01
N VAL A 307 -12.47 3.56 -39.66
CA VAL A 307 -13.67 2.88 -40.16
C VAL A 307 -13.31 1.79 -41.17
N TYR A 308 -12.47 2.11 -42.17
CA TYR A 308 -12.02 1.13 -43.16
C TYR A 308 -11.06 0.09 -42.56
N ARG A 309 -10.15 0.52 -41.67
CA ARG A 309 -9.22 -0.39 -41.00
C ARG A 309 -9.93 -1.45 -40.14
N MET A 310 -11.07 -1.10 -39.56
CA MET A 310 -11.92 -2.00 -38.77
C MET A 310 -13.02 -2.68 -39.58
N GLN A 311 -13.07 -2.47 -40.90
CA GLN A 311 -14.08 -3.03 -41.80
C GLN A 311 -15.53 -2.67 -41.40
N LEU A 312 -15.73 -1.48 -40.83
CA LEU A 312 -17.05 -1.02 -40.38
C LEU A 312 -17.93 -0.51 -41.55
N ASP A 313 -17.34 -0.35 -42.73
CA ASP A 313 -17.97 -0.03 -44.00
C ASP A 313 -18.86 -1.16 -44.52
N HIS A 314 -18.55 -2.41 -44.20
CA HIS A 314 -19.33 -3.59 -44.58
C HIS A 314 -20.62 -3.77 -43.76
N ILE A 315 -21.40 -2.70 -43.54
CA ILE A 315 -22.64 -2.81 -42.76
C ILE A 315 -23.70 -3.70 -43.43
N ASP A 316 -23.61 -3.83 -44.76
CA ASP A 316 -24.51 -4.63 -45.56
C ASP A 316 -24.47 -6.11 -45.21
N GLY A 317 -23.33 -6.58 -44.69
CA GLY A 317 -23.16 -7.94 -44.19
C GLY A 317 -23.98 -8.24 -42.92
N TYR A 318 -24.44 -7.21 -42.20
CA TYR A 318 -25.33 -7.38 -41.05
C TYR A 318 -26.81 -7.43 -41.46
N HIS A 319 -27.58 -8.20 -40.70
CA HIS A 319 -29.04 -8.30 -40.87
C HIS A 319 -29.71 -6.92 -40.75
N GLU A 320 -30.71 -6.63 -41.58
CA GLU A 320 -31.37 -5.32 -41.71
C GLU A 320 -31.79 -4.70 -40.36
N LYS A 321 -32.45 -5.50 -39.50
CA LYS A 321 -32.83 -5.10 -38.13
C LYS A 321 -31.66 -4.68 -37.24
N SER A 322 -30.47 -5.23 -37.45
CA SER A 322 -29.27 -4.99 -36.63
C SER A 322 -28.47 -3.78 -37.12
N ARG A 323 -28.61 -3.38 -38.39
CA ARG A 323 -27.85 -2.26 -38.99
C ARG A 323 -28.05 -0.96 -38.22
N GLY A 324 -29.28 -0.64 -37.85
CA GLY A 324 -29.58 0.56 -37.05
C GLY A 324 -28.91 0.56 -35.67
N ASN A 325 -28.81 -0.59 -35.02
CA ASN A 325 -28.12 -0.71 -33.73
C ASN A 325 -26.60 -0.58 -33.90
N MET A 326 -26.03 -1.16 -34.96
CA MET A 326 -24.61 -1.04 -35.27
C MET A 326 -24.20 0.41 -35.56
N LEU A 327 -25.00 1.15 -36.33
CA LEU A 327 -24.75 2.58 -36.57
C LEU A 327 -24.77 3.39 -35.26
N ARG A 328 -25.70 3.10 -34.35
CA ARG A 328 -25.73 3.75 -33.02
C ARG A 328 -24.49 3.43 -32.19
N VAL A 329 -23.99 2.20 -32.27
CA VAL A 329 -22.73 1.80 -31.63
C VAL A 329 -21.56 2.59 -32.23
N TYR A 330 -21.47 2.72 -33.56
CA TYR A 330 -20.41 3.51 -34.21
C TYR A 330 -20.43 4.96 -33.76
N HIS A 331 -21.61 5.59 -33.72
CA HIS A 331 -21.76 6.94 -33.17
C HIS A 331 -21.40 7.02 -31.69
N SER A 332 -21.70 6.02 -30.87
CA SER A 332 -21.42 6.08 -29.43
C SER A 332 -19.93 6.00 -29.13
N TYR A 333 -19.17 5.17 -29.85
CA TYR A 333 -17.76 4.92 -29.54
C TYR A 333 -16.77 5.79 -30.32
N LEU A 334 -17.13 6.20 -31.55
CA LEU A 334 -16.23 6.94 -32.42
C LEU A 334 -16.50 8.45 -32.43
N GLN A 335 -17.67 8.93 -31.97
CA GLN A 335 -18.08 10.35 -32.05
C GLN A 335 -17.57 11.22 -30.89
N ASN A 336 -16.29 11.10 -30.52
CA ASN A 336 -15.73 11.80 -29.37
C ASN A 336 -15.31 13.25 -29.67
N THR A 337 -15.19 13.61 -30.94
CA THR A 337 -14.69 14.92 -31.40
C THR A 337 -15.56 15.48 -32.53
N PRO A 338 -15.57 16.79 -32.78
CA PRO A 338 -16.34 17.36 -33.89
C PRO A 338 -15.89 16.85 -35.27
N GLY A 339 -14.61 16.52 -35.43
CA GLY A 339 -14.06 15.95 -36.67
C GLY A 339 -14.49 14.51 -36.91
N SER A 340 -14.42 13.66 -35.88
CA SER A 340 -14.91 12.28 -35.95
C SER A 340 -16.42 12.20 -36.21
N LYS A 341 -17.19 13.11 -35.61
CA LYS A 341 -18.62 13.25 -35.90
C LYS A 341 -18.93 13.57 -37.36
N GLN A 342 -18.12 14.43 -37.97
CA GLN A 342 -18.25 14.75 -39.39
C GLN A 342 -17.94 13.53 -40.27
N ALA A 343 -16.83 12.84 -40.00
CA ALA A 343 -16.43 11.63 -40.74
C ALA A 343 -17.51 10.54 -40.68
N LEU A 344 -18.03 10.25 -39.49
CA LEU A 344 -19.06 9.22 -39.32
C LEU A 344 -20.37 9.57 -40.02
N ARG A 345 -20.77 10.84 -40.01
CA ARG A 345 -21.99 11.27 -40.73
C ARG A 345 -21.84 11.02 -42.23
N GLU A 346 -20.74 11.47 -42.82
CA GLU A 346 -20.47 11.29 -44.25
C GLU A 346 -20.41 9.80 -44.63
N LEU A 347 -19.82 8.95 -43.78
CA LEU A 347 -19.74 7.51 -44.00
C LEU A 347 -21.09 6.82 -43.80
N CYS A 348 -21.86 7.20 -42.76
CA CYS A 348 -23.20 6.67 -42.55
C CYS A 348 -24.15 7.06 -43.70
N ASP A 349 -23.99 8.25 -44.27
CA ASP A 349 -24.77 8.70 -45.44
C ASP A 349 -24.40 7.93 -46.71
N GLN A 350 -23.15 7.47 -46.84
CA GLN A 350 -22.70 6.59 -47.94
C GLN A 350 -23.17 5.13 -47.76
N ILE A 351 -23.22 4.67 -46.51
CA ILE A 351 -23.55 3.28 -46.13
C ILE A 351 -25.06 3.07 -46.02
N ALA A 352 -25.85 4.10 -45.71
CA ALA A 352 -27.29 3.99 -45.60
C ALA A 352 -27.88 3.60 -46.96
N PRO A 353 -28.76 2.57 -47.02
CA PRO A 353 -29.41 2.21 -48.27
C PRO A 353 -30.19 3.42 -48.77
N LYS A 354 -29.93 3.85 -50.01
CA LYS A 354 -30.78 4.81 -50.71
C LYS A 354 -32.17 4.19 -50.79
N ASN A 355 -33.04 4.48 -49.84
CA ASN A 355 -34.42 4.03 -49.87
C ASN A 355 -35.02 4.47 -51.20
N THR A 356 -35.25 3.50 -52.08
CA THR A 356 -36.03 3.68 -53.30
C THR A 356 -37.38 4.21 -52.86
N LYS A 357 -37.73 5.41 -53.35
CA LYS A 357 -39.03 6.03 -53.15
C LYS A 357 -40.10 5.07 -53.66
N THR A 358 -40.65 4.24 -52.77
CA THR A 358 -41.81 3.41 -53.08
C THR A 358 -43.03 4.29 -52.83
N THR A 359 -43.47 4.95 -53.89
CA THR A 359 -44.74 5.68 -53.98
C THR A 359 -45.89 4.70 -53.79
N VAL A 360 -46.33 4.50 -52.54
CA VAL A 360 -47.60 3.83 -52.26
C VAL A 360 -48.72 4.82 -52.60
N LYS A 361 -49.31 4.64 -53.78
CA LYS A 361 -50.58 5.26 -54.18
C LYS A 361 -51.65 4.86 -53.17
N SER A 362 -52.24 5.89 -52.55
CA SER A 362 -53.46 5.80 -51.75
C SER A 362 -54.60 5.23 -52.62
N ALA A 363 -55.17 4.10 -52.22
CA ALA A 363 -56.42 3.59 -52.77
C ALA A 363 -57.54 3.89 -51.77
N LYS A 364 -58.53 4.64 -52.26
CA LYS A 364 -59.81 4.97 -51.61
C LYS A 364 -60.71 3.77 -51.53
#